data_AF-A0A7J7H889-F1
#
_entry.id   AF-A0A7J7H889-F1
#
_cell.length_a   1.000
_cell.length_b   1.000
_cell.length_c   1.000
_cell.angle_alpha   90.00
_cell.angle_beta   90.00
_cell.angle_gamma   90.00
#
_symmetry.space_group_name_H-M   'P 1'
#
loop_
_entity.id
_entity.type
_entity.pdbx_description
1 polymer ?
#
loop_
_entity_poly.entity_id
_entity_poly.type
_entity_poly.pdbx_seq_one_letter_code
_entity_poly.pdbx_strand_id
1 'polypeptide(L)'
;SETTISPDKFPIEKRKRSEITRDRRSRTSLVKPEPPNFEIGWKRTKEIPLEKPKGYVIMDFLEKLVGLMEREFGSVVLLAKAGEIVAERAREEAEVLREEGEVDERMVTELFRVLKLMEMDLAMVKAAVKEETLNERIEQAKARCRQAILVANSF
;
A
#
# COMPACT_ATOMS: atom_id res chain seq x y z
N SER A 1 63.21 -4.03 28.02
CA SER A 1 62.28 -3.05 28.58
C SER A 1 62.92 -2.39 29.77
N GLU A 2 63.23 -1.10 29.66
CA GLU A 2 63.40 -0.11 30.73
C GLU A 2 64.29 1.01 30.21
N THR A 3 63.70 2.18 30.09
CA THR A 3 64.36 3.47 30.41
C THR A 3 63.25 4.52 30.46
N THR A 4 62.32 4.32 31.39
CA THR A 4 61.44 5.37 31.90
C THR A 4 62.32 6.43 32.58
N ILE A 5 62.40 7.62 31.99
CA ILE A 5 63.08 8.76 32.60
C ILE A 5 62.26 9.20 33.83
N SER A 6 62.93 9.35 34.97
CA SER A 6 62.33 9.71 36.26
C SER A 6 61.66 11.10 36.26
N PRO A 7 60.58 11.30 37.02
CA PRO A 7 59.74 12.50 36.95
C PRO A 7 60.43 13.77 37.49
N ASP A 8 61.54 13.66 38.21
CA ASP A 8 62.31 14.79 38.75
C ASP A 8 63.29 15.42 37.75
N LYS A 9 63.32 14.94 36.50
CA LYS A 9 64.22 15.41 35.43
C LYS A 9 63.55 16.28 34.36
N PHE A 10 62.37 16.82 34.63
CA PHE A 10 61.75 17.81 33.75
C PHE A 10 62.18 19.23 34.17
N PRO A 11 62.92 19.99 33.33
CA PRO A 11 63.19 21.38 33.60
C PRO A 11 61.88 22.15 33.35
N ILE A 12 61.08 22.33 34.40
CA ILE A 12 59.86 23.15 34.31
C ILE A 12 60.31 24.62 34.43
N GLU A 13 60.66 25.22 33.30
CA GLU A 13 60.82 26.67 33.23
C GLU A 13 59.46 27.33 33.49
N LYS A 14 59.31 27.95 34.66
CA LYS A 14 58.08 28.67 35.03
C LYS A 14 57.95 29.91 34.14
N ARG A 15 57.11 29.81 33.10
CA ARG A 15 56.81 30.93 32.18
C ARG A 15 56.40 32.18 32.97
N LYS A 16 57.01 33.33 32.67
CA LYS A 16 56.63 34.63 33.25
C LYS A 16 55.24 35.02 32.73
N ARG A 17 54.36 35.49 33.63
CA ARG A 17 52.97 35.86 33.32
C ARG A 17 52.83 36.95 32.24
N SER A 18 53.89 37.65 31.88
CA SER A 18 53.95 38.71 30.88
C SER A 18 54.06 38.23 29.42
N GLU A 19 54.39 36.95 29.16
CA GLU A 19 54.49 36.39 27.80
C GLU A 19 53.16 35.84 27.27
N ILE A 20 52.10 35.85 28.08
CA ILE A 20 50.76 35.47 27.62
C ILE A 20 50.11 36.70 27.00
N THR A 21 50.37 36.96 25.72
CA THR A 21 49.52 37.84 24.91
C THR A 21 48.15 37.19 24.78
N ARG A 22 47.20 37.63 25.62
CA ARG A 22 45.79 37.31 25.41
C ARG A 22 45.31 38.08 24.19
N ASP A 23 45.38 37.44 23.03
CA ASP A 23 44.71 37.91 21.84
C ASP A 23 43.19 37.88 22.11
N ARG A 24 42.60 39.06 22.34
CA ARG A 24 41.23 39.18 22.89
C ARG A 24 40.16 39.08 21.81
N ARG A 25 40.48 38.67 20.58
CA ARG A 25 39.50 38.52 19.49
C ARG A 25 39.89 37.45 18.45
N SER A 26 39.70 36.18 18.78
CA SER A 26 39.37 35.17 17.76
C SER A 26 37.88 34.83 17.86
N ARG A 27 37.03 35.81 17.51
CA ARG A 27 35.64 35.53 17.11
C ARG A 27 35.64 35.03 15.66
N THR A 28 36.32 33.91 15.40
CA THR A 28 36.04 33.09 14.24
C THR A 28 35.02 32.07 14.70
N SER A 29 33.77 32.37 14.35
CA SER A 29 32.62 31.51 14.53
C SER A 29 32.94 30.08 14.09
N LEU A 30 33.09 29.16 15.04
CA LEU A 30 32.94 27.73 14.82
C LEU A 30 31.47 27.48 14.45
N VAL A 31 31.10 27.84 13.24
CA VAL A 31 29.85 27.37 12.64
C VAL A 31 30.14 25.92 12.31
N LYS A 32 29.53 24.99 13.06
CA LYS A 32 29.40 23.62 12.55
C LYS A 32 28.77 23.76 11.16
N PRO A 33 29.42 23.29 10.08
CA PRO A 33 28.74 23.24 8.80
C PRO A 33 27.45 22.43 9.00
N GLU A 34 26.37 22.89 8.38
CA GLU A 34 25.14 22.11 8.37
C GLU A 34 25.50 20.69 7.89
N PRO A 35 24.98 19.63 8.55
CA PRO A 35 25.16 18.27 8.08
C PRO A 35 24.78 18.23 6.59
N PRO A 36 25.54 17.52 5.74
CA PRO A 36 25.24 17.43 4.32
C PRO A 36 23.77 17.08 4.14
N ASN A 37 23.02 17.94 3.45
CA ASN A 37 21.59 17.76 3.24
C ASN A 37 21.33 16.36 2.65
N PHE A 38 20.80 15.44 3.45
CA PHE A 38 20.26 14.17 2.99
C PHE A 38 18.90 14.35 2.27
N GLU A 39 18.54 15.58 1.91
CA GLU A 39 17.37 15.89 1.08
C GLU A 39 17.49 15.41 -0.38
N ILE A 40 18.61 14.76 -0.76
CA ILE A 40 18.66 13.93 -1.97
C ILE A 40 18.01 12.56 -1.67
N GLY A 41 16.87 12.58 -1.01
CA GLY A 41 15.95 11.46 -0.95
C GLY A 41 14.85 11.73 -1.96
N TRP A 42 15.08 11.34 -3.22
CA TRP A 42 14.08 11.23 -4.30
C TRP A 42 12.81 12.07 -4.10
N LYS A 43 12.89 13.40 -4.27
CA LYS A 43 11.67 14.23 -4.35
C LYS A 43 10.88 13.72 -5.56
N ARG A 44 9.74 13.05 -5.31
CA ARG A 44 8.90 12.45 -6.35
C ARG A 44 8.49 13.56 -7.31
N THR A 45 9.03 13.52 -8.52
CA THR A 45 8.81 14.54 -9.56
C THR A 45 7.47 14.36 -10.27
N LYS A 46 6.79 13.23 -10.04
CA LYS A 46 5.46 12.94 -10.57
C LYS A 46 4.46 13.01 -9.42
N GLU A 47 3.44 13.84 -9.61
CA GLU A 47 2.29 13.88 -8.73
C GLU A 47 1.62 12.51 -8.74
N ILE A 48 1.45 11.93 -7.56
CA ILE A 48 0.70 10.68 -7.40
C ILE A 48 -0.73 11.10 -7.08
N PRO A 49 -1.72 10.75 -7.91
CA PRO A 49 -3.10 10.95 -7.53
C PRO A 49 -3.37 10.11 -6.28
N LEU A 50 -3.59 10.78 -5.15
CA LEU A 50 -3.95 10.15 -3.88
C LEU A 50 -5.46 9.87 -3.81
N GLU A 51 -6.22 10.45 -4.73
CA GLU A 51 -7.66 10.23 -4.87
C GLU A 51 -7.91 8.82 -5.39
N LYS A 52 -8.78 8.12 -4.67
CA LYS A 52 -9.23 6.79 -5.07
C LYS A 52 -10.30 6.94 -6.16
N PRO A 53 -10.35 6.03 -7.16
CA PRO A 53 -11.43 6.03 -8.13
C PRO A 53 -12.78 5.81 -7.42
N LYS A 54 -13.86 6.29 -8.02
CA LYS A 54 -15.21 6.24 -7.43
C LYS A 54 -15.63 4.81 -7.07
N GLY A 55 -15.39 3.86 -7.97
CA GLY A 55 -15.68 2.44 -7.75
C GLY A 55 -14.67 1.67 -6.89
N TYR A 56 -13.72 2.35 -6.22
CA TYR A 56 -12.65 1.69 -5.45
C TYR A 56 -13.16 0.67 -4.43
N VAL A 57 -14.24 1.02 -3.71
CA VAL A 57 -14.81 0.14 -2.67
C VAL A 57 -15.35 -1.16 -3.28
N ILE A 58 -16.04 -1.05 -4.42
CA ILE A 58 -16.56 -2.20 -5.18
C ILE A 58 -15.40 -3.06 -5.70
N MET A 59 -14.35 -2.42 -6.25
CA MET A 59 -13.16 -3.12 -6.72
C MET A 59 -12.49 -3.90 -5.57
N ASP A 60 -12.30 -3.28 -4.41
CA ASP A 60 -11.67 -3.91 -3.24
C ASP A 60 -12.45 -5.14 -2.75
N PHE A 61 -13.79 -5.09 -2.74
CA PHE A 61 -14.59 -6.28 -2.43
C PHE A 61 -14.41 -7.41 -3.45
N LEU A 62 -14.40 -7.08 -4.74
CA LEU A 62 -14.25 -8.06 -5.82
C LEU A 62 -12.84 -8.65 -5.88
N GLU A 63 -11.80 -7.83 -5.67
CA GLU A 63 -10.41 -8.28 -5.59
C GLU A 63 -10.20 -9.26 -4.43
N LYS A 64 -10.78 -8.97 -3.27
CA LYS A 64 -10.77 -9.90 -2.13
C LYS A 64 -11.46 -11.21 -2.48
N LEU A 65 -12.60 -11.16 -3.17
CA LEU A 65 -13.29 -12.37 -3.61
C LEU A 65 -12.44 -13.20 -4.60
N VAL A 66 -11.77 -12.56 -5.56
CA VAL A 66 -10.80 -13.24 -6.44
C VAL A 66 -9.69 -13.91 -5.63
N GLY A 67 -9.13 -13.20 -4.65
CA GLY A 67 -8.11 -13.75 -3.76
C GLY A 67 -8.59 -14.96 -2.95
N LEU A 68 -9.88 -15.03 -2.62
CA LEU A 68 -10.48 -16.23 -2.01
C LEU A 68 -10.59 -17.39 -3.00
N MET A 69 -10.86 -17.13 -4.28
CA MET A 69 -10.92 -18.17 -5.33
C MET A 69 -9.55 -18.68 -5.77
N GLU A 70 -8.49 -17.89 -5.59
CA GLU A 70 -7.10 -18.30 -5.87
C GLU A 70 -6.52 -19.21 -4.79
N ARG A 71 -7.15 -19.24 -3.61
CA ARG A 71 -6.76 -20.05 -2.46
C ARG A 71 -7.80 -21.14 -2.25
N GLU A 72 -7.44 -22.20 -1.55
CA GLU A 72 -8.43 -23.18 -1.07
C GLU A 72 -9.21 -22.58 0.11
N PHE A 73 -10.21 -21.75 -0.20
CA PHE A 73 -11.03 -21.09 0.80
C PHE A 73 -12.12 -22.03 1.34
N GLY A 74 -11.78 -22.77 2.39
CA GLY A 74 -12.75 -23.59 3.12
C GLY A 74 -13.50 -24.56 2.21
N SER A 75 -14.82 -24.52 2.23
CA SER A 75 -15.67 -25.32 1.35
C SER A 75 -16.21 -24.51 0.17
N VAL A 76 -16.52 -25.17 -0.95
CA VAL A 76 -17.17 -24.54 -2.12
C VAL A 76 -18.50 -23.87 -1.77
N VAL A 77 -19.21 -24.39 -0.76
CA VAL A 77 -20.45 -23.80 -0.24
C VAL A 77 -20.16 -22.48 0.46
N LEU A 78 -19.08 -22.41 1.25
CA LEU A 78 -18.66 -21.19 1.93
C LEU A 78 -18.18 -20.13 0.93
N LEU A 79 -17.41 -20.54 -0.09
CA LEU A 79 -16.98 -19.65 -1.17
C LEU A 79 -18.16 -19.05 -1.93
N ALA A 80 -19.14 -19.89 -2.31
CA ALA A 80 -20.34 -19.41 -2.98
C ALA A 80 -21.13 -18.42 -2.09
N LYS A 81 -21.24 -18.70 -0.79
CA LYS A 81 -21.90 -17.78 0.15
C LYS A 81 -21.16 -16.45 0.30
N ALA A 82 -19.83 -16.49 0.34
CA ALA A 82 -19.01 -15.28 0.38
C ALA A 82 -19.23 -14.43 -0.88
N GLY A 83 -19.32 -15.06 -2.05
CA GLY A 83 -19.60 -14.35 -3.30
C GLY A 83 -21.00 -13.74 -3.37
N GLU A 84 -22.04 -14.39 -2.82
CA GLU A 84 -23.37 -13.78 -2.67
C GLU A 84 -23.32 -12.49 -1.82
N ILE A 85 -22.63 -12.54 -0.68
CA ILE A 85 -22.48 -11.39 0.22
C ILE A 85 -21.71 -10.27 -0.48
N VAL A 86 -20.62 -10.60 -1.17
CA VAL A 86 -19.84 -9.61 -1.93
C VAL A 86 -20.67 -8.98 -3.05
N ALA A 87 -21.47 -9.76 -3.78
CA ALA A 87 -22.35 -9.24 -4.83
C ALA A 87 -23.42 -8.31 -4.27
N GLU A 88 -24.01 -8.63 -3.12
CA GLU A 88 -24.97 -7.77 -2.43
C GLU A 88 -24.34 -6.46 -1.99
N ARG A 89 -23.18 -6.52 -1.31
CA ARG A 89 -22.44 -5.31 -0.86
C ARG A 89 -21.99 -4.44 -2.03
N ALA A 90 -21.54 -5.04 -3.13
CA ALA A 90 -21.18 -4.32 -4.35
C ALA A 90 -22.38 -3.61 -4.99
N ARG A 91 -23.57 -4.22 -4.93
CA ARG A 91 -24.82 -3.59 -5.39
C ARG A 91 -25.20 -2.40 -4.53
N GLU A 92 -25.18 -2.55 -3.20
CA GLU A 92 -25.46 -1.45 -2.26
C GLU A 92 -24.54 -0.26 -2.50
N GLU A 93 -23.24 -0.49 -2.62
CA GLU A 93 -22.26 0.58 -2.87
C GLU A 93 -22.49 1.30 -4.20
N ALA A 94 -22.84 0.55 -5.25
CA ALA A 94 -23.14 1.14 -6.56
C ALA A 94 -24.44 1.95 -6.55
N GLU A 95 -25.45 1.54 -5.76
CA GLU A 95 -26.68 2.32 -5.58
C GLU A 95 -26.40 3.65 -4.88
N VAL A 96 -25.53 3.65 -3.85
CA VAL A 96 -25.11 4.89 -3.17
C VAL A 96 -24.46 5.85 -4.18
N LEU A 97 -23.51 5.37 -4.98
CA LEU A 97 -22.87 6.17 -6.03
C LEU A 97 -23.87 6.69 -7.08
N ARG A 98 -24.91 5.90 -7.40
CA ARG A 98 -25.99 6.33 -8.30
C ARG A 98 -26.85 7.43 -7.68
N GLU A 99 -27.24 7.27 -6.42
CA GLU A 99 -28.08 8.24 -5.68
C GLU A 99 -27.37 9.58 -5.49
N GLU A 100 -26.05 9.56 -5.30
CA GLU A 100 -25.20 10.75 -5.24
C GLU A 100 -24.99 11.41 -6.62
N GLY A 101 -25.40 10.75 -7.71
CA GLY A 101 -25.24 11.23 -9.09
C GLY A 101 -23.80 11.16 -9.59
N GLU A 102 -22.95 10.38 -8.91
CA GLU A 102 -21.52 10.25 -9.18
C GLU A 102 -21.23 9.34 -10.38
N VAL A 103 -22.16 8.43 -10.71
CA VAL A 103 -22.00 7.39 -11.75
C VAL A 103 -23.25 7.32 -12.65
N ASP A 104 -23.05 7.08 -13.95
CA ASP A 104 -24.13 6.89 -14.93
C ASP A 104 -24.93 5.59 -14.65
N GLU A 105 -26.26 5.68 -14.75
CA GLU A 105 -27.19 4.56 -14.61
C GLU A 105 -26.85 3.38 -15.53
N ARG A 106 -26.31 3.67 -16.73
CA ARG A 106 -25.85 2.62 -17.65
C ARG A 106 -24.71 1.79 -17.07
N MET A 107 -23.74 2.43 -16.43
CA MET A 107 -22.58 1.77 -15.83
C MET A 107 -23.00 0.90 -14.63
N VAL A 108 -23.94 1.40 -13.82
CA VAL A 108 -24.52 0.63 -12.70
C VAL A 108 -25.27 -0.60 -13.21
N THR A 109 -26.07 -0.45 -14.28
CA THR A 109 -26.79 -1.56 -14.92
C THR A 109 -25.82 -2.61 -15.47
N GLU A 110 -24.73 -2.16 -16.09
CA GLU A 110 -23.69 -3.06 -16.59
C GLU A 110 -23.00 -3.82 -15.45
N LEU A 111 -22.66 -3.16 -14.35
CA LEU A 111 -22.11 -3.80 -13.16
C LEU A 111 -23.06 -4.87 -12.63
N PHE A 112 -24.35 -4.55 -12.49
CA PHE A 112 -25.35 -5.49 -11.97
C PHE A 112 -25.50 -6.72 -12.85
N ARG A 113 -25.47 -6.53 -14.18
CA ARG A 113 -25.46 -7.64 -15.13
C ARG A 113 -24.26 -8.56 -14.92
N VAL A 114 -23.06 -7.99 -14.74
CA VAL A 114 -21.84 -8.80 -14.55
C VAL A 114 -21.87 -9.51 -13.18
N LEU A 115 -22.28 -8.83 -12.11
CA LEU A 115 -22.47 -9.43 -10.79
C LEU A 115 -23.47 -10.59 -10.85
N LYS A 116 -24.54 -10.47 -11.63
CA LYS A 116 -25.52 -11.55 -11.79
C LYS A 116 -24.92 -12.79 -12.46
N LEU A 117 -24.10 -12.59 -13.48
CA LEU A 117 -23.40 -13.68 -14.16
C LEU A 117 -22.36 -14.35 -13.24
N MET A 118 -21.68 -13.56 -12.41
CA MET A 118 -20.78 -14.06 -11.39
C MET A 118 -21.51 -14.93 -10.34
N GLU A 119 -22.66 -14.50 -9.84
CA GLU A 119 -23.50 -15.31 -8.92
C GLU A 119 -23.89 -16.65 -9.54
N MET A 120 -24.26 -16.66 -10.82
CA MET A 120 -24.58 -17.89 -11.55
C MET A 120 -23.38 -18.83 -11.65
N ASP A 121 -22.20 -18.30 -11.96
CA ASP A 121 -20.97 -19.09 -12.04
C ASP A 121 -20.61 -19.70 -10.67
N LEU A 122 -20.79 -18.96 -9.58
CA LEU A 122 -20.58 -19.47 -8.21
C LEU A 122 -21.62 -20.51 -7.79
N ALA A 123 -22.87 -20.40 -8.26
CA ALA A 123 -23.86 -21.45 -8.07
C ALA A 123 -23.45 -22.76 -8.78
N MET A 124 -22.81 -22.64 -9.95
CA MET A 124 -22.24 -23.79 -10.66
C MET A 124 -21.03 -24.38 -9.95
N VAL A 125 -20.15 -23.54 -9.36
CA VAL A 125 -19.04 -23.98 -8.50
C VAL A 125 -19.57 -24.79 -7.32
N LYS A 126 -20.63 -24.32 -6.66
CA LYS A 126 -21.26 -25.03 -5.55
C LYS A 126 -21.86 -26.39 -5.96
N ALA A 127 -22.33 -26.51 -7.18
CA ALA A 127 -22.94 -27.73 -7.72
C ALA A 127 -21.92 -28.71 -8.34
N ALA A 128 -20.67 -28.31 -8.51
CA ALA A 128 -19.65 -29.14 -9.14
C ALA A 128 -19.25 -30.31 -8.23
N VAL A 129 -19.22 -31.52 -8.80
CA VAL A 129 -18.84 -32.75 -8.07
C VAL A 129 -17.44 -33.22 -8.45
N LYS A 130 -17.03 -33.04 -9.71
CA LYS A 130 -15.71 -33.43 -10.20
C LYS A 130 -14.73 -32.27 -10.05
N GLU A 131 -13.51 -32.57 -9.64
CA GLU A 131 -12.45 -31.58 -9.42
C GLU A 131 -12.09 -30.80 -10.69
N GLU A 132 -12.02 -31.47 -11.84
CA GLU A 132 -11.77 -30.83 -13.14
C GLU A 132 -12.84 -29.78 -13.46
N THR A 133 -14.13 -30.16 -13.34
CA THR A 133 -15.24 -29.23 -13.57
C THR A 133 -15.29 -28.11 -12.54
N LEU A 134 -14.86 -28.36 -11.31
CA LEU A 134 -14.79 -27.34 -10.27
C LEU A 134 -13.76 -26.27 -10.64
N ASN A 135 -12.57 -26.68 -11.05
CA ASN A 135 -11.49 -25.78 -11.41
C ASN A 135 -11.84 -24.92 -12.63
N GLU A 136 -12.45 -25.50 -13.67
CA GLU A 136 -12.93 -24.74 -14.83
C GLU A 136 -13.96 -23.66 -14.43
N ARG A 137 -14.89 -24.00 -13.54
CA ARG A 137 -15.93 -23.06 -13.08
C ARG A 137 -15.36 -21.96 -12.19
N ILE A 138 -14.36 -22.26 -11.37
CA ILE A 138 -13.65 -21.27 -10.57
C ILE A 138 -12.92 -20.28 -11.49
N GLU A 139 -12.24 -20.75 -12.53
CA GLU A 139 -11.58 -19.85 -13.49
C GLU A 139 -12.57 -18.97 -14.25
N GLN A 140 -13.73 -19.53 -14.63
CA GLN A 140 -14.81 -18.74 -15.23
C GLN A 140 -15.34 -17.66 -14.27
N ALA A 141 -15.59 -18.00 -13.00
CA ALA A 141 -16.01 -17.06 -11.97
C ALA A 141 -14.97 -15.95 -11.72
N LYS A 142 -13.67 -16.29 -11.70
CA LYS A 142 -12.58 -15.31 -11.61
C LYS A 142 -12.58 -14.35 -12.78
N ALA A 143 -12.78 -14.85 -14.01
CA ALA A 143 -12.85 -14.01 -15.20
C ALA A 143 -14.03 -13.01 -15.12
N ARG A 144 -15.19 -13.44 -14.60
CA ARG A 144 -16.32 -12.53 -14.33
C ARG A 144 -16.00 -11.49 -13.27
N CYS A 145 -15.34 -11.87 -12.18
CA CYS A 145 -14.92 -10.92 -11.15
C CYS A 145 -13.98 -9.85 -11.72
N ARG A 146 -13.01 -10.26 -12.55
CA ARG A 146 -12.11 -9.34 -13.26
C ARG A 146 -12.88 -8.40 -14.20
N GLN A 147 -13.89 -8.91 -14.90
CA GLN A 147 -14.78 -8.08 -15.71
C GLN A 147 -15.52 -7.04 -14.85
N ALA A 148 -16.06 -7.44 -13.70
CA ALA A 148 -16.75 -6.52 -12.79
C ALA A 148 -15.81 -5.44 -12.22
N ILE A 149 -14.56 -5.81 -11.90
CA ILE A 149 -13.52 -4.86 -11.48
C ILE A 149 -13.26 -3.82 -12.57
N LEU A 150 -13.17 -4.23 -13.84
CA LEU A 150 -12.96 -3.30 -14.94
C LEU A 150 -14.13 -2.33 -15.10
N VAL A 151 -15.37 -2.80 -14.95
CA VAL A 151 -16.57 -1.94 -14.98
C VAL A 151 -16.54 -0.95 -13.81
N ALA A 152 -16.25 -1.42 -12.59
CA ALA A 152 -16.16 -0.55 -11.42
C ALA A 152 -15.01 0.47 -11.53
N ASN A 153 -13.90 0.12 -12.17
CA ASN A 153 -12.79 1.04 -12.42
C ASN A 153 -13.12 2.13 -13.46
N SER A 154 -14.15 1.91 -14.27
CA SER A 154 -14.66 2.90 -15.25
C SER A 154 -15.79 3.78 -14.70
N PHE A 155 -16.12 3.64 -13.41
CA PHE A 155 -17.02 4.55 -12.70
C PHE A 155 -16.44 5.96 -12.61
#